data_AF-A0A4T8IGJ8-F1
#
_entry.id   AF-A0A4T8IGJ8-F1
#
_cell.length_a   1.000
_cell.length_b   1.000
_cell.length_c   1.000
_cell.angle_alpha   90.00
_cell.angle_beta   90.00
_cell.angle_gamma   90.00
#
_symmetry.space_group_name_H-M   'P 1'
#
loop_
_entity.id
_entity.type
_entity.pdbx_description
1 polymer ?
#
loop_
_entity_poly.entity_id
_entity_poly.type
_entity_poly.pdbx_seq_one_letter_code
_entity_poly.pdbx_strand_id
1 'polypeptide(L)' 'FHFTDDDGIPYSETRYIAFFEDGTQTRGETDKDGYTEIFTTDSEQTIDVRLLHLNIDMIWGGINE' A
#
# COMPACT_ATOMS: atom_id res chain seq x y z
N PHE A 1 -6.15 -0.71 -6.92
CA PHE A 1 -7.02 -0.59 -5.72
C PHE A 1 -7.43 0.87 -5.59
N HIS A 2 -8.64 1.16 -5.08
CA HIS A 2 -9.13 2.52 -4.90
C HIS A 2 -9.43 2.73 -3.41
N PHE A 3 -8.67 3.63 -2.79
CA PHE A 3 -8.78 3.92 -1.38
C PHE A 3 -9.51 5.24 -1.17
N THR A 4 -10.67 5.15 -0.55
CA THR A 4 -11.51 6.30 -0.17
C THR A 4 -11.87 6.20 1.30
N ASP A 5 -11.98 7.36 1.94
CA ASP A 5 -12.50 7.48 3.29
C ASP A 5 -14.03 7.30 3.33
N ASP A 6 -14.61 7.22 4.52
CA ASP A 6 -16.06 7.08 4.72
C ASP A 6 -16.85 8.27 4.13
N ASP A 7 -16.23 9.46 4.12
CA ASP A 7 -16.78 10.66 3.49
C ASP A 7 -16.62 10.67 1.95
N GLY A 8 -16.03 9.62 1.35
CA GLY A 8 -15.78 9.52 -0.08
C GLY A 8 -14.57 10.32 -0.56
N ILE A 9 -13.78 10.87 0.37
CA ILE A 9 -12.53 11.59 0.05
C ILE A 9 -11.46 10.54 -0.30
N PRO A 10 -10.83 10.60 -1.49
CA PRO A 10 -9.77 9.69 -1.84
C PRO A 10 -8.55 9.90 -0.96
N TYR A 11 -7.88 8.80 -0.59
CA TYR A 11 -6.59 8.84 0.07
C TYR A 11 -5.51 9.19 -0.96
N SER A 12 -5.40 10.48 -1.28
CA SER A 12 -4.44 11.02 -2.23
C SER A 12 -3.02 11.03 -1.67
N GLU A 13 -2.01 10.79 -2.51
CA GLU A 13 -0.59 10.94 -2.16
C GLU A 13 -0.21 10.19 -0.86
N THR A 14 -0.86 9.05 -0.64
CA THR A 14 -0.74 8.24 0.57
C THR A 14 0.10 7.02 0.28
N ARG A 15 1.19 6.85 1.04
CA ARG A 15 2.06 5.69 0.88
C ARG A 15 1.32 4.41 1.22
N TYR A 16 1.61 3.35 0.48
CA TYR A 16 1.08 2.02 0.75
C TYR A 16 2.17 0.96 0.61
N ILE A 17 1.88 -0.22 1.16
CA ILE A 17 2.63 -1.44 0.94
C ILE A 17 1.69 -2.52 0.41
N ALA A 18 2.11 -3.21 -0.64
CA ALA A 18 1.38 -4.31 -1.25
C ALA A 18 2.18 -5.61 -1.05
N PHE A 19 1.56 -6.59 -0.44
CA PHE A 19 2.13 -7.91 -0.17
C PHE A 19 1.61 -8.92 -1.19
N PHE A 20 2.53 -9.62 -1.84
CA PHE A 20 2.24 -10.66 -2.80
C PHE A 20 2.31 -12.05 -2.13
N GLU A 21 1.59 -13.04 -2.66
CA GLU A 21 1.63 -14.42 -2.14
C GLU A 21 3.03 -15.07 -2.18
N ASP A 22 3.89 -14.63 -3.10
CA ASP A 22 5.29 -15.08 -3.20
C ASP A 22 6.16 -14.60 -2.02
N GLY A 23 5.64 -13.71 -1.17
CA GLY A 23 6.39 -13.08 -0.08
C GLY A 23 7.13 -11.82 -0.49
N THR A 24 7.11 -11.50 -1.79
CA THR A 24 7.54 -10.20 -2.30
C THR A 24 6.61 -9.10 -1.75
N GLN A 25 7.15 -7.90 -1.55
CA GLN A 25 6.39 -6.72 -1.17
C GLN A 25 6.84 -5.52 -2.01
N THR A 26 5.88 -4.74 -2.49
CA THR A 26 6.15 -3.47 -3.17
C THR A 26 5.59 -2.31 -2.38
N ARG A 27 6.20 -1.13 -2.55
CA ARG A 27 5.82 0.10 -1.87
C ARG A 27 5.59 1.16 -2.93
N GLY A 28 4.48 1.86 -2.79
CA GLY A 28 4.11 2.93 -3.71
C GLY A 28 3.36 4.03 -2.98
N GLU A 29 2.85 4.95 -3.75
CA GLU A 29 2.02 6.06 -3.29
C GLU A 29 0.77 6.11 -4.15
N THR A 30 -0.38 6.36 -3.54
CA THR A 30 -1.62 6.55 -4.26
C THR A 30 -1.61 7.86 -5.05
N ASP A 31 -2.23 7.84 -6.23
CA ASP A 31 -2.45 9.04 -7.03
C ASP A 31 -3.40 10.03 -6.34
N LYS A 32 -3.58 11.21 -6.94
CA LYS A 32 -4.47 12.27 -6.44
C LYS A 32 -5.92 11.81 -6.25
N ASP A 33 -6.33 10.80 -6.99
CA ASP A 33 -7.66 10.21 -6.92
C ASP A 33 -7.71 8.96 -6.01
N GLY A 34 -6.67 8.67 -5.23
CA GLY A 34 -6.66 7.54 -4.29
C GLY A 34 -6.44 6.17 -4.93
N TYR A 35 -6.00 6.13 -6.18
CA TYR A 35 -5.68 4.90 -6.88
C TYR A 35 -4.24 4.47 -6.62
N THR A 36 -4.05 3.17 -6.41
CA THR A 36 -2.70 2.58 -6.41
C THR A 36 -2.19 2.40 -7.83
N GLU A 37 -0.89 2.12 -7.95
CA GLU A 37 -0.34 1.58 -9.19
C GLU A 37 -1.05 0.28 -9.62
N ILE A 38 -0.90 -0.06 -10.89
CA ILE A 38 -1.39 -1.31 -11.46
C ILE A 38 -0.36 -2.40 -11.16
N PHE A 39 -0.75 -3.40 -10.38
CA PHE A 39 0.06 -4.58 -10.14
C PHE A 39 -0.17 -5.59 -11.27
N THR A 40 0.82 -5.76 -12.13
CA THR A 40 0.86 -6.84 -13.13
C THR A 40 1.56 -8.05 -12.55
N THR A 41 0.81 -9.12 -12.31
CA THR A 41 1.33 -10.43 -11.91
C THR A 41 1.18 -11.43 -13.06
N ASP A 42 2.12 -12.37 -13.18
CA ASP A 42 2.11 -13.38 -14.24
C ASP A 42 1.00 -14.43 -14.03
N SER A 43 0.60 -14.63 -12.77
CA SER A 43 -0.45 -15.57 -12.36
C SER A 43 -1.51 -14.87 -11.50
N GLU A 44 -2.71 -15.47 -11.43
CA GLU A 44 -3.74 -15.04 -10.48
C GLU A 44 -3.23 -15.29 -9.06
N GLN A 45 -3.10 -14.21 -8.28
CA GLN A 45 -2.61 -14.25 -6.92
C GLN A 45 -3.28 -13.17 -6.07
N THR A 46 -3.34 -13.42 -4.77
CA THR A 46 -3.86 -12.48 -3.79
C THR A 46 -2.82 -11.40 -3.52
N ILE A 47 -3.22 -10.14 -3.63
CA ILE A 47 -2.38 -8.99 -3.30
C ILE A 47 -3.06 -8.25 -2.16
N ASP A 48 -2.41 -8.22 -0.99
CA ASP A 48 -2.90 -7.50 0.18
C ASP A 48 -2.28 -6.10 0.19
N VAL A 49 -3.09 -5.06 -0.03
CA VAL A 49 -2.61 -3.68 -0.07
C VAL A 49 -3.04 -2.94 1.17
N ARG A 50 -2.07 -2.39 1.90
CA ARG A 50 -2.29 -1.61 3.13
C ARG A 50 -1.76 -0.20 2.99
N LEU A 51 -2.60 0.78 3.28
CA LEU A 51 -2.16 2.16 3.42
C LEU A 51 -1.26 2.30 4.66
N LEU A 52 -0.11 2.92 4.46
CA LEU A 52 0.81 3.33 5.51
C LEU A 52 0.39 4.73 5.94
N HIS A 53 -0.69 4.83 6.71
CA HIS A 53 -1.03 6.08 7.38
C HIS A 53 0.19 6.51 8.23
N LEU A 54 0.58 7.78 8.16
CA LEU A 54 1.79 8.37 8.79
C LEU A 54 1.79 8.33 10.34
N ASN A 55 1.13 7.36 10.96
CA ASN A 55 1.27 7.08 12.38
C ASN A 55 2.53 6.24 12.61
N ILE A 56 3.71 6.85 12.45
CA ILE A 56 4.99 6.61 13.15
C ILE A 56 5.51 5.16 13.35
N ASP A 57 4.90 4.12 12.79
CA ASP A 57 5.28 2.71 12.99
C ASP A 57 6.43 2.26 12.06
N MET A 58 7.02 3.17 11.28
CA MET A 58 8.28 2.93 10.58
C MET A 58 9.53 3.08 11.46
N ILE A 59 9.41 3.32 12.77
CA ILE A 59 10.53 3.34 13.72
C ILE A 59 10.77 1.98 14.38
N TRP A 60 10.44 0.84 13.74
CA TRP A 60 10.91 -0.46 14.24
C TRP A 60 11.31 -1.46 13.16
N GLY A 61 11.68 -0.96 11.98
CA GLY A 61 12.30 -1.76 10.92
C GLY A 61 13.83 -1.74 10.91
N GLY A 62 14.47 -1.30 12.01
CA GLY A 62 15.92 -1.13 12.05
C GLY A 62 16.48 -1.02 13.46
N ILE A 63 16.57 -2.15 14.17
CA ILE A 63 17.76 -2.67 14.86
C ILE A 63 17.38 -4.02 15.46
N ASN A 64 17.99 -5.08 14.94
CA ASN A 64 18.13 -6.31 15.71
C ASN A 64 19.26 -6.01 16.69
N GLU A 65 18.97 -5.97 17.99
CA GLU A 65 20.00 -5.99 19.05
C GLU A 65 20.50 -7.42 19.25
#